data_AF-A0AAN7ZDE4-F1
#
_entry.id   AF-A0AAN7ZDE4-F1
#
_cell.length_a   1.000
_cell.length_b   1.000
_cell.length_c   1.000
_cell.angle_alpha   90.00
_cell.angle_beta   90.00
_cell.angle_gamma   90.00
#
_symmetry.space_group_name_H-M   'P 1'
#
loop_
_entity.id
_entity.type
_entity.pdbx_description
1 polymer ?
#
loop_
_entity_poly.entity_id
_entity_poly.type
_entity_poly.pdbx_seq_one_letter_code
_entity_poly.pdbx_strand_id
1 'polypeptide(L)'
;MYDFINLFDLRQSNTVLNCSDRLLDLIVSNLTCVVRHHDLPMVTEHGYHPALDLSLDCVNKTLSKFNTNKVNKRYNFNRANYIELYSALADIDWSFLKNHDDVNVACIEFYNVLYNLIDRFVPTYHNKYCTYPNGSLQLLSSVGYV
;
A
#
# COMPACT_ATOMS: atom_id res chain seq x y z
N MET A 1 -22.29 5.97 6.23
CA MET A 1 -21.39 5.38 7.25
C MET A 1 -21.95 4.08 7.80
N TYR A 2 -23.23 4.03 8.19
CA TYR A 2 -23.91 2.80 8.60
C TYR A 2 -23.83 1.67 7.57
N ASP A 3 -24.07 1.98 6.28
CA ASP A 3 -23.99 0.98 5.20
C ASP A 3 -22.58 0.40 5.03
N PHE A 4 -21.55 1.23 5.23
CA PHE A 4 -20.14 0.80 5.19
C PHE A 4 -19.81 -0.12 6.37
N ILE A 5 -20.27 0.22 7.57
CA ILE A 5 -20.06 -0.59 8.78
C ILE A 5 -20.69 -1.97 8.60
N ASN A 6 -21.93 -2.02 8.10
CA ASN A 6 -22.65 -3.27 7.87
C ASN A 6 -22.02 -4.11 6.75
N LEU A 7 -21.60 -3.47 5.64
CA LEU A 7 -21.01 -4.18 4.50
C LEU A 7 -19.75 -4.95 4.89
N PHE A 8 -18.98 -4.44 5.84
CA PHE A 8 -17.70 -5.00 6.28
C PHE A 8 -17.77 -5.72 7.64
N ASP A 9 -18.96 -5.94 8.20
CA ASP A 9 -19.20 -6.49 9.56
C ASP A 9 -18.35 -5.79 10.63
N LEU A 10 -18.23 -4.46 10.52
CA LEU A 10 -17.50 -3.66 11.47
C LEU A 10 -18.36 -3.40 12.71
N ARG A 11 -17.73 -3.36 13.88
CA ARG A 11 -18.37 -3.01 15.15
C ARG A 11 -17.59 -1.89 15.79
N GLN A 12 -18.29 -0.94 16.40
CA GLN A 12 -17.67 0.11 17.17
C GLN A 12 -17.28 -0.43 18.56
N SER A 13 -16.01 -0.30 18.93
CA SER A 13 -15.47 -0.90 20.15
C SER A 13 -15.02 0.12 21.20
N ASN A 14 -14.93 1.41 20.85
CA ASN A 14 -14.56 2.42 21.82
C ASN A 14 -15.72 2.68 22.80
N THR A 15 -15.41 2.70 24.09
CA THR A 15 -16.32 3.05 25.18
C THR A 15 -15.73 4.11 26.10
N VAL A 16 -14.51 4.59 25.84
CA VAL A 16 -13.83 5.59 26.66
C VAL A 16 -14.40 6.97 26.36
N LEU A 17 -14.93 7.62 27.40
CA LEU A 17 -15.50 8.96 27.33
C LEU A 17 -14.46 10.00 27.74
N ASN A 18 -14.58 11.19 27.19
CA ASN A 18 -13.78 12.34 27.61
C ASN A 18 -14.34 13.00 28.88
N CYS A 19 -13.71 14.09 29.34
CA CYS A 19 -14.14 14.88 30.50
C CYS A 19 -15.52 15.56 30.38
N SER A 20 -16.22 15.40 29.26
CA SER A 20 -17.57 15.91 29.00
C SER A 20 -18.56 14.78 28.70
N ASP A 21 -18.24 13.54 29.07
CA ASP A 21 -19.04 12.33 28.81
C ASP A 21 -19.35 12.10 27.32
N ARG A 22 -18.44 12.54 26.44
CA ARG A 22 -18.56 12.37 24.99
C ARG A 22 -17.51 11.43 24.45
N LEU A 23 -17.92 10.65 23.46
CA LEU A 23 -17.04 9.80 22.68
C LEU A 23 -16.60 10.56 21.43
N LEU A 24 -15.30 10.85 21.33
CA LEU A 24 -14.71 11.57 20.20
C LEU A 24 -14.06 10.62 19.20
N ASP A 25 -13.35 9.61 19.70
CA ASP A 25 -12.56 8.72 18.85
C ASP A 25 -13.40 7.54 18.35
N LEU A 26 -13.46 7.39 17.03
CA LEU A 26 -14.17 6.29 16.38
C LEU A 26 -13.21 5.12 16.14
N ILE A 27 -13.41 4.03 16.88
CA ILE A 27 -12.69 2.76 16.69
C ILE A 27 -13.70 1.73 16.19
N VAL A 28 -13.52 1.28 14.95
CA VAL A 28 -14.36 0.26 14.32
C VAL A 28 -13.52 -0.89 13.79
N SER A 29 -13.93 -2.13 14.08
CA SER A 29 -13.25 -3.34 13.62
C SER A 29 -14.22 -4.49 13.43
N ASN A 30 -13.92 -5.40 12.52
CA ASN A 30 -14.59 -6.71 12.41
C ASN A 30 -13.94 -7.79 13.31
N LEU A 31 -12.90 -7.41 14.06
CA LEU A 31 -12.23 -8.25 15.04
C LEU A 31 -12.68 -7.86 16.45
N THR A 32 -12.57 -8.82 17.38
CA THR A 32 -12.68 -8.53 18.80
C THR A 32 -11.59 -7.54 19.19
N CYS A 33 -12.04 -6.41 19.71
CA CYS A 33 -11.21 -5.29 20.08
C CYS A 33 -11.58 -4.83 21.48
N VAL A 34 -10.57 -4.71 22.34
CA VAL A 34 -10.71 -4.15 23.68
C VAL A 34 -10.05 -2.78 23.68
N VAL A 35 -10.84 -1.75 24.01
CA VAL A 35 -10.38 -0.37 24.16
C VAL A 35 -10.41 0.01 25.63
N ARG A 36 -9.35 0.63 26.13
CA ARG A 36 -9.27 1.14 27.50
C ARG A 36 -8.60 2.51 27.54
N HIS A 37 -8.84 3.25 28.61
CA HIS A 37 -8.01 4.41 28.93
C HIS A 37 -6.61 3.93 29.26
N HIS A 38 -5.59 4.63 28.78
CA HIS A 38 -4.21 4.30 29.05
C HIS A 38 -3.79 4.83 30.42
N ASP A 39 -3.12 4.02 31.23
CA ASP A 39 -2.79 4.38 32.62
C ASP A 39 -1.52 5.26 32.73
N LEU A 40 -0.66 5.27 31.70
CA LEU A 40 0.62 5.97 31.72
C LEU A 40 0.94 6.71 30.41
N PRO A 41 0.20 7.78 30.08
CA PRO A 41 0.38 8.53 28.84
C PRO A 41 1.80 9.11 28.71
N MET A 42 2.41 8.91 27.54
CA MET A 42 3.76 9.42 27.23
C MET A 42 3.84 10.95 27.18
N VAL A 43 2.70 11.62 27.07
CA VAL A 43 2.55 13.07 27.05
C VAL A 43 1.44 13.44 28.03
N THR A 44 1.49 14.63 28.62
CA THR A 44 0.41 15.13 29.48
C THR A 44 -0.92 15.09 28.75
N GLU A 45 -1.91 14.41 29.34
CA GLU A 45 -3.22 14.25 28.73
C GLU A 45 -4.01 15.55 28.69
N HIS A 46 -4.75 15.73 27.60
CA HIS A 46 -5.75 16.77 27.47
C HIS A 46 -7.11 16.15 27.80
N GLY A 47 -7.91 16.75 28.69
CA GLY A 47 -9.17 16.14 29.15
C GLY A 47 -10.21 15.82 28.05
N TYR A 48 -10.05 16.43 26.88
CA TYR A 48 -10.88 16.14 25.69
C TYR A 48 -10.39 14.94 24.87
N HIS A 49 -9.13 14.55 25.00
CA HIS A 49 -8.50 13.46 24.24
C HIS A 49 -7.77 12.52 25.21
N PRO A 50 -8.50 11.64 25.90
CA PRO A 50 -7.89 10.61 26.74
C PRO A 50 -6.99 9.70 25.91
N ALA A 51 -5.83 9.28 26.44
CA ALA A 51 -5.02 8.31 25.74
C ALA A 51 -5.70 6.94 25.77
N LEU A 52 -5.65 6.22 24.65
CA LEU A 52 -6.35 4.95 24.47
C LEU A 52 -5.36 3.80 24.25
N ASP A 53 -5.58 2.71 24.98
CA ASP A 53 -4.96 1.41 24.73
C ASP A 53 -5.90 0.52 23.93
N LEU A 54 -5.34 -0.07 22.87
CA LEU A 54 -6.05 -0.93 21.94
C LEU A 54 -5.44 -2.33 21.93
N SER A 55 -6.23 -3.34 22.29
CA SER A 55 -5.86 -4.74 22.15
C SER A 55 -6.75 -5.41 21.12
N LEU A 56 -6.12 -6.00 20.09
CA LEU A 56 -6.79 -6.70 18.99
C LEU A 56 -6.36 -8.17 19.00
N ASP A 57 -7.34 -9.06 19.02
CA ASP A 57 -7.09 -10.50 18.88
C ASP A 57 -6.90 -10.85 17.40
N CYS A 58 -5.67 -10.61 16.93
CA CYS A 58 -5.26 -10.98 15.58
C CYS A 58 -4.95 -12.48 15.54
N VAL A 59 -5.82 -13.27 14.92
CA VAL A 59 -5.45 -14.62 14.52
C VAL A 59 -4.35 -14.49 13.47
N ASN A 60 -3.13 -14.93 13.79
CA ASN A 60 -2.03 -15.07 12.86
C ASN A 60 -2.42 -16.07 11.76
N LYS A 61 -3.18 -15.62 10.77
CA LYS A 61 -3.20 -16.27 9.48
C LYS A 61 -1.81 -16.03 8.94
N THR A 62 -1.00 -17.08 8.89
CA THR A 62 0.27 -17.09 8.15
C THR A 62 -0.07 -16.73 6.71
N LEU A 63 -0.13 -15.43 6.42
CA LEU A 63 -0.28 -14.94 5.07
C LEU A 63 1.00 -15.37 4.38
N SER A 64 0.84 -16.38 3.51
CA SER A 64 1.80 -16.72 2.47
C SER A 64 2.50 -15.44 2.04
N LYS A 65 3.82 -15.43 2.22
CA LYS A 65 4.80 -14.43 1.73
C LYS A 65 4.11 -13.40 0.84
N PHE A 66 4.06 -12.13 1.27
CA PHE A 66 3.60 -11.00 0.44
C PHE A 66 3.84 -11.33 -1.02
N ASN A 67 2.78 -11.37 -1.85
CA ASN A 67 2.90 -11.64 -3.27
C ASN A 67 3.79 -10.54 -3.86
N THR A 68 5.10 -10.76 -3.82
CA THR A 68 6.05 -10.01 -4.58
C THR A 68 5.62 -10.23 -6.01
N ASN A 69 5.37 -9.15 -6.75
CA ASN A 69 5.02 -9.23 -8.16
C ASN A 69 6.20 -9.88 -8.89
N LYS A 70 6.23 -11.21 -8.96
CA LYS A 70 7.28 -12.03 -9.59
C LYS A 70 7.41 -11.74 -11.09
N VAL A 71 6.41 -11.03 -11.65
CA VAL A 71 6.24 -10.80 -13.08
C VAL A 71 6.55 -9.34 -13.48
N ASN A 72 6.87 -8.44 -12.54
CA ASN A 72 7.12 -7.05 -12.91
C ASN A 72 8.51 -6.90 -13.54
N LYS A 73 8.57 -7.00 -14.87
CA LYS A 73 9.65 -6.43 -15.68
C LYS A 73 9.79 -4.96 -15.28
N ARG A 74 10.97 -4.56 -14.82
CA ARG A 74 11.26 -3.16 -14.53
C ARG A 74 12.16 -2.61 -15.62
N TYR A 75 11.72 -1.53 -16.25
CA TYR A 75 12.52 -0.80 -17.23
C TYR A 75 13.69 -0.09 -16.54
N ASN A 76 14.86 -0.18 -17.13
CA ASN A 76 16.05 0.57 -16.74
C ASN A 76 16.21 1.80 -17.63
N PHE A 77 15.47 2.86 -17.32
CA PHE A 77 15.57 4.11 -18.07
C PHE A 77 16.99 4.70 -18.04
N ASN A 78 17.77 4.48 -16.99
CA ASN A 78 19.17 4.93 -16.93
C ASN A 78 20.07 4.28 -18.01
N ARG A 79 19.66 3.15 -18.59
CA ARG A 79 20.38 2.45 -19.67
C ARG A 79 19.63 2.46 -21.00
N ALA A 80 18.60 3.31 -21.14
CA ALA A 80 17.84 3.41 -22.38
C ALA A 80 18.69 3.99 -23.52
N ASN A 81 18.46 3.50 -24.75
CA ASN A 81 19.00 4.13 -25.94
C ASN A 81 18.14 5.33 -26.33
N TYR A 82 18.35 6.47 -25.65
CA TYR A 82 17.56 7.68 -25.86
C TYR A 82 17.70 8.26 -27.26
N ILE A 83 18.88 8.14 -27.89
CA ILE A 83 19.12 8.66 -29.24
C ILE A 83 18.18 7.97 -30.23
N GLU A 84 18.18 6.63 -30.24
CA GLU A 84 17.30 5.88 -31.13
C GLU A 84 15.83 5.99 -30.74
N LEU A 85 15.52 6.04 -29.44
CA LEU A 85 14.15 6.23 -28.95
C LEU A 85 13.55 7.54 -29.46
N TYR A 86 14.29 8.65 -29.36
CA TYR A 86 13.81 9.95 -29.82
C TYR A 86 13.72 10.04 -31.33
N SER A 87 14.69 9.47 -32.06
CA SER A 87 14.60 9.37 -33.53
C SER A 87 13.36 8.59 -33.94
N ALA A 88 13.12 7.43 -33.32
CA ALA A 88 11.95 6.61 -33.61
C ALA A 88 10.63 7.31 -33.24
N LEU A 89 10.59 8.07 -32.14
CA LEU A 89 9.43 8.88 -31.77
C LEU A 89 9.13 9.99 -32.78
N ALA A 90 10.18 10.62 -33.34
CA ALA A 90 10.05 11.66 -34.34
C ALA A 90 9.61 11.11 -35.71
N ASP A 91 10.03 9.88 -36.04
CA ASP A 91 9.71 9.22 -37.32
C ASP A 91 8.30 8.61 -37.38
N ILE A 92 7.59 8.52 -36.24
CA ILE A 92 6.22 7.98 -36.21
C ILE A 92 5.25 8.98 -36.84
N ASP A 93 4.51 8.51 -37.84
CA ASP A 93 3.33 9.21 -38.32
C ASP A 93 2.17 9.03 -37.34
N TRP A 94 1.77 10.11 -36.67
CA TRP A 94 0.65 10.13 -35.72
C TRP A 94 -0.72 10.33 -36.38
N SER A 95 -0.79 10.38 -37.71
CA SER A 95 -2.04 10.58 -38.46
C SER A 95 -3.09 9.52 -38.14
N PHE A 96 -2.68 8.29 -37.79
CA PHE A 96 -3.60 7.20 -37.44
C PHE A 96 -4.51 7.53 -36.26
N LEU A 97 -4.09 8.39 -35.34
CA LEU A 97 -4.92 8.81 -34.20
C LEU A 97 -6.17 9.58 -34.65
N LYS A 98 -6.14 10.21 -35.84
CA LYS A 98 -7.29 10.92 -36.41
C LYS A 98 -8.34 10.00 -37.00
N ASN A 99 -8.01 8.71 -37.18
CA ASN A 99 -8.91 7.71 -37.74
C ASN A 99 -9.83 7.07 -36.67
N HIS A 100 -9.74 7.52 -35.42
CA HIS A 100 -10.55 7.02 -34.32
C HIS A 100 -11.57 8.07 -33.88
N ASP A 101 -12.85 7.69 -33.89
CA ASP A 101 -13.94 8.54 -33.41
C ASP A 101 -14.06 8.54 -31.87
N ASP A 102 -13.61 7.46 -31.21
CA ASP A 102 -13.58 7.32 -29.75
C ASP A 102 -12.20 7.66 -29.19
N VAL A 103 -12.15 8.67 -28.32
CA VAL A 103 -10.95 9.14 -27.63
C VAL A 103 -10.28 8.03 -26.81
N ASN A 104 -11.05 7.13 -26.20
CA ASN A 104 -10.48 6.05 -25.39
C ASN A 104 -9.69 5.07 -26.28
N VAL A 105 -10.23 4.75 -27.46
CA VAL A 105 -9.57 3.88 -28.44
C VAL A 105 -8.30 4.56 -28.96
N ALA A 106 -8.37 5.85 -29.31
CA ALA A 106 -7.20 6.62 -29.72
C ALA A 106 -6.09 6.63 -28.64
N CYS A 107 -6.46 6.80 -27.36
CA CYS A 107 -5.53 6.75 -26.24
C CYS A 107 -4.88 5.36 -26.10
N ILE A 108 -5.65 4.27 -26.23
CA ILE A 108 -5.12 2.91 -26.17
C ILE A 108 -4.07 2.70 -27.27
N GLU A 109 -4.38 3.07 -28.51
CA GLU A 109 -3.44 2.93 -29.63
C GLU A 109 -2.19 3.80 -29.46
N PHE A 110 -2.36 5.04 -28.98
CA PHE A 110 -1.23 5.90 -28.63
C PHE A 110 -0.29 5.23 -27.61
N TYR A 111 -0.85 4.73 -26.50
CA TYR A 111 -0.06 4.08 -25.47
C TYR A 111 0.56 2.76 -25.94
N ASN A 112 -0.12 2.00 -26.80
CA ASN A 112 0.43 0.79 -27.40
C ASN A 112 1.70 1.10 -28.20
N VAL A 113 1.66 2.13 -29.07
CA VAL A 113 2.83 2.57 -29.83
C VAL A 113 3.95 3.02 -28.89
N LEU A 114 3.64 3.82 -27.88
CA LEU A 114 4.62 4.31 -26.92
C LEU A 114 5.28 3.17 -26.12
N TYR A 115 4.50 2.22 -25.62
CA TYR A 115 5.01 1.08 -24.87
C TYR A 115 5.85 0.15 -25.75
N ASN A 116 5.50 -0.04 -27.02
CA ASN A 116 6.31 -0.80 -27.96
C ASN A 116 7.70 -0.17 -28.17
N LEU A 117 7.78 1.16 -28.24
CA LEU A 117 9.07 1.86 -28.32
C LEU A 117 9.86 1.70 -27.02
N ILE A 118 9.21 1.84 -25.87
CA ILE A 118 9.85 1.66 -24.56
C ILE A 118 10.38 0.23 -24.42
N ASP A 119 9.61 -0.79 -24.80
CA ASP A 119 10.03 -2.19 -24.78
C ASP A 119 11.25 -2.45 -25.69
N ARG A 120 11.32 -1.74 -26.82
CA ARG A 120 12.40 -1.89 -27.80
C ARG A 120 13.68 -1.19 -27.37
N PHE A 121 13.59 0.03 -26.82
CA PHE A 121 14.74 0.89 -26.58
C PHE A 121 15.15 1.02 -25.11
N VAL A 122 14.31 0.55 -24.17
CA VAL A 122 14.60 0.57 -22.74
C VAL A 122 14.85 -0.85 -22.24
N PRO A 123 16.09 -1.20 -21.86
CA PRO A 123 16.38 -2.53 -21.36
C PRO A 123 15.66 -2.79 -20.04
N THR A 124 15.25 -4.02 -19.80
CA THR A 124 14.64 -4.43 -18.52
C THR A 124 15.66 -5.11 -17.62
N TYR A 125 15.47 -5.02 -16.31
CA TYR A 125 16.20 -5.83 -15.34
C TYR A 125 15.26 -6.79 -14.63
N HIS A 126 15.73 -8.02 -14.46
CA HIS A 126 15.12 -8.97 -13.55
C HIS A 126 15.72 -8.74 -12.17
N ASN A 127 14.87 -8.47 -11.18
CA ASN A 127 15.34 -8.45 -9.80
C ASN A 127 15.86 -9.86 -9.46
N LYS A 128 17.17 -10.00 -9.26
CA LYS A 128 17.68 -11.13 -8.49
C LYS A 128 17.08 -10.95 -7.10
N TYR A 129 16.38 -11.96 -6.60
CA TYR A 129 15.81 -11.94 -5.26
C TYR A 129 16.86 -11.40 -4.28
N CYS A 130 16.58 -10.24 -3.69
CA CYS A 130 17.34 -9.81 -2.52
C CYS A 130 16.77 -10.64 -1.37
N THR A 131 17.37 -11.81 -1.15
CA THR A 131 17.14 -12.58 0.07
C THR A 131 17.66 -11.70 1.19
N TYR A 132 16.76 -10.99 1.88
CA TYR A 132 17.13 -10.33 3.13
C TYR A 132 17.76 -11.40 4.04
N PRO A 133 18.94 -11.17 4.63
CA PRO A 133 19.50 -12.14 5.55
C PRO A 133 18.54 -12.28 6.74
N ASN A 134 18.12 -13.52 7.02
CA ASN A 134 17.33 -13.93 8.20
C ASN A 134 18.15 -13.74 9.49
N GLY A 135 18.49 -12.51 9.85
CA GLY A 135 19.52 -12.23 10.85
C GLY A 135 19.09 -11.44 12.09
N SER A 136 17.84 -11.01 12.24
CA SER A 136 17.51 -10.03 13.31
C SER A 136 16.19 -10.27 14.07
N LEU A 137 15.60 -11.46 14.02
CA LEU A 137 14.36 -11.77 14.79
C LEU A 137 14.51 -12.84 15.88
N GLN A 138 15.73 -13.17 16.33
CA GLN A 138 15.93 -14.18 17.40
C GLN A 138 16.53 -13.66 18.72
N LEU A 139 16.61 -12.34 18.97
CA LEU A 139 17.28 -11.82 20.17
C LEU A 139 16.37 -11.28 21.29
N LEU A 140 15.10 -11.68 21.38
CA LEU A 140 14.25 -11.31 22.53
C LEU A 140 13.36 -12.46 23.06
N SER A 141 13.93 -13.68 23.20
CA SER A 141 13.27 -14.75 23.96
C SER A 141 14.14 -15.40 25.04
N SER A 142 15.17 -14.69 25.54
CA SER A 142 15.98 -15.19 26.66
C SER A 142 16.51 -14.08 27.57
N VAL A 143 15.60 -13.48 28.33
CA VAL A 143 15.85 -12.89 29.66
C VAL A 143 14.56 -13.19 30.43
N GLY A 144 14.47 -14.00 31.48
CA GLY A 144 15.40 -14.44 32.50
C GLY A 144 14.58 -14.48 33.79
N TYR A 145 13.86 -15.57 34.03
CA TYR A 145 13.23 -15.83 35.34
C TYR A 145 14.22 -16.63 36.19
N VAL A 146 14.75 -15.98 37.22
CA VAL A 146 15.19 -16.60 38.48
C VAL A 146 14.57 -15.75 39.59
#